data_AF-A0A1M7LG31-F1
#
_entry.id   AF-A0A1M7LG31-F1
#
_cell.length_a   1.000
_cell.length_b   1.000
_cell.length_c   1.000
_cell.angle_alpha   90.00
_cell.angle_beta   90.00
_cell.angle_gamma   90.00
#
_symmetry.space_group_name_H-M   'P 1'
#
loop_
_entity.id
_entity.type
_entity.pdbx_description
1 polymer ?
#
loop_
_entity_poly.entity_id
_entity_poly.type
_entity_poly.pdbx_seq_one_letter_code
_entity_poly.pdbx_strand_id
1 'polypeptide(L)'
;MIRISKNITYKESRFYQYIKRHQKYAPLLFFIGGFTWDSLTLGRIDRVYDIVILCTYISLLTASIYIYNLVDGDKWKNTFFRKNEAYLPLAIQFFLGGLTSAYVIYFSRSVSLSKTASFFLILLFLLFANEFFKKRVSNKYLQFGAYFFVNFTFLSFFIPVILKKMNTEIFIISGLISLVSTFSLIILVYKNSYSTRVAMVKWKMIGLIFSIYILINTFYYFRLIPPVPLALDKGVVAHNIQIQNGNYKVSYEIDNWYIFWRDHKIDFNRTINKPVYVFTSIFAPTDLKKKIYHQWKWYNKTLDSWQNLDKIGFEITGGRDNGYRGYSYKNNVKDGMWKVEVITEEDLVLGVVDFNIKTGKSSKKTNLKVREF
;
A
#
# COMPACT_ATOMS: atom_id res chain seq x y z
N MET A 1 -33.82 -11.06 60.66
CA MET A 1 -34.01 -11.29 59.21
C MET A 1 -33.84 -9.96 58.50
N ILE A 2 -32.63 -9.61 58.03
CA ILE A 2 -32.43 -8.46 57.13
C ILE A 2 -31.45 -8.88 56.04
N ARG A 3 -31.99 -8.88 54.82
CA ARG A 3 -31.38 -9.19 53.53
C ARG A 3 -30.73 -7.89 53.03
N ILE A 4 -29.46 -7.92 52.63
CA ILE A 4 -28.88 -6.85 51.83
C ILE A 4 -28.36 -7.47 50.54
N SER A 5 -29.21 -7.46 49.51
CA SER A 5 -28.75 -7.48 48.13
C SER A 5 -28.55 -6.03 47.69
N LYS A 6 -27.35 -5.69 47.22
CA LYS A 6 -27.12 -4.50 46.41
C LYS A 6 -26.70 -4.96 45.03
N ASN A 7 -27.69 -5.25 44.19
CA ASN A 7 -27.51 -5.26 42.75
C ASN A 7 -27.45 -3.82 42.27
N ILE A 8 -26.27 -3.37 41.85
CA ILE A 8 -26.08 -2.08 41.20
C ILE A 8 -26.62 -2.22 39.77
N THR A 9 -27.88 -1.87 39.56
CA THR A 9 -28.49 -1.76 38.24
C THR A 9 -28.09 -0.42 37.61
N TYR A 10 -27.11 -0.45 36.71
CA TYR A 10 -26.83 0.70 35.85
C TYR A 10 -28.06 0.99 34.97
N LYS A 11 -28.61 2.21 35.04
CA LYS A 11 -29.65 2.68 34.11
C LYS A 11 -29.08 2.63 32.70
N GLU A 12 -29.49 1.64 31.89
CA GLU A 12 -29.13 1.55 30.48
C GLU A 12 -29.64 2.82 29.77
N SER A 13 -28.74 3.71 29.34
CA SER A 13 -29.13 4.94 28.65
C SER A 13 -29.78 4.60 27.29
N ARG A 14 -30.63 5.49 26.76
CA ARG A 14 -31.24 5.31 25.42
C ARG A 14 -30.17 5.09 24.33
N PHE A 15 -28.99 5.68 24.51
CA PHE A 15 -27.82 5.48 23.65
C PHE A 15 -27.25 4.06 23.76
N TYR A 16 -27.14 3.52 24.98
CA TYR A 16 -26.71 2.14 25.20
C TYR A 16 -27.65 1.12 24.54
N GLN A 17 -28.97 1.31 24.68
CA GLN A 17 -29.96 0.44 24.03
C GLN A 17 -29.93 0.54 22.50
N TYR A 18 -29.69 1.74 21.95
CA TYR A 18 -29.52 1.95 20.51
C TYR A 18 -28.26 1.25 19.97
N ILE A 19 -27.12 1.35 20.67
CA ILE A 19 -25.88 0.64 20.32
C ILE A 19 -26.08 -0.87 20.40
N LYS A 20 -26.72 -1.38 21.45
CA LYS A 20 -27.00 -2.81 21.63
C LYS A 20 -27.86 -3.37 20.48
N ARG A 21 -28.83 -2.58 20.00
CA ARG A 21 -29.69 -2.93 18.86
C ARG A 21 -28.95 -2.97 17.52
N HIS A 22 -27.89 -2.17 17.37
CA HIS A 22 -27.05 -2.08 16.16
C HIS A 22 -25.66 -2.71 16.32
N GLN A 23 -25.45 -3.50 17.38
CA GLN A 23 -24.15 -4.09 17.71
C GLN A 23 -23.60 -4.99 16.58
N LYS A 24 -24.50 -5.52 15.72
CA LYS A 24 -24.14 -6.27 14.51
C LYS A 24 -23.29 -5.44 13.52
N TYR A 25 -23.49 -4.13 13.47
CA TYR A 25 -22.77 -3.21 12.57
C TYR A 25 -21.60 -2.50 13.25
N ALA A 26 -21.51 -2.54 14.58
CA ALA A 26 -20.46 -1.87 15.33
C ALA A 26 -19.04 -2.22 14.84
N PRO A 27 -18.69 -3.49 14.56
CA PRO A 27 -17.35 -3.80 14.07
C PRO A 27 -17.06 -3.24 12.68
N LEU A 28 -18.06 -3.24 11.79
CA LEU A 28 -17.96 -2.60 10.46
C LEU A 28 -17.74 -1.08 10.59
N LEU A 29 -18.45 -0.42 11.51
CA LEU A 29 -18.30 1.02 11.74
C LEU A 29 -16.94 1.37 12.36
N PHE A 30 -16.46 0.57 13.33
CA PHE A 30 -15.11 0.73 13.89
C PHE A 30 -14.03 0.49 12.84
N PHE A 31 -14.23 -0.50 11.97
CA PHE A 31 -13.35 -0.77 10.84
C PHE A 31 -13.29 0.42 9.87
N ILE A 32 -14.44 0.93 9.42
CA ILE A 32 -14.51 2.10 8.52
C ILE A 32 -13.90 3.33 9.21
N GLY A 33 -14.18 3.54 10.50
CA GLY A 33 -13.63 4.64 11.27
C GLY A 33 -12.11 4.57 11.40
N GLY A 34 -11.56 3.39 11.74
CA GLY A 34 -10.13 3.14 11.80
C GLY A 34 -9.45 3.34 10.45
N PHE A 35 -10.01 2.77 9.39
CA PHE A 35 -9.49 2.94 8.03
C PHE A 35 -9.53 4.40 7.56
N THR A 36 -10.60 5.13 7.89
CA THR A 36 -10.72 6.56 7.57
C THR A 36 -9.68 7.38 8.35
N TRP A 37 -9.48 7.08 9.62
CA TRP A 37 -8.45 7.71 10.45
C TRP A 37 -7.04 7.43 9.91
N ASP A 38 -6.73 6.19 9.56
CA ASP A 38 -5.46 5.81 8.95
C ASP A 38 -5.27 6.54 7.61
N SER A 39 -6.32 6.64 6.79
CA SER A 39 -6.28 7.36 5.51
C SER A 39 -6.03 8.87 5.67
N LEU A 40 -6.41 9.46 6.80
CA LEU A 40 -6.19 10.88 7.09
C LEU A 40 -4.83 11.13 7.75
N THR A 41 -4.33 10.18 8.54
CA THR A 41 -3.09 10.33 9.30
C THR A 41 -1.85 9.85 8.55
N LEU A 42 -1.97 8.79 7.75
CA LEU A 42 -0.87 8.21 6.98
C LEU A 42 -0.68 8.95 5.67
N GLY A 43 0.33 9.81 5.65
CA GLY A 43 0.61 10.69 4.52
C GLY A 43 1.62 10.08 3.57
N ARG A 44 2.77 9.65 4.08
CA ARG A 44 3.95 9.29 3.27
C ARG A 44 4.72 8.17 3.97
N ILE A 45 4.96 7.08 3.26
CA ILE A 45 5.63 5.91 3.83
C ILE A 45 7.06 6.17 4.33
N ASP A 46 7.70 7.25 3.89
CA ASP A 46 9.03 7.68 4.31
C ASP A 46 9.02 8.77 5.41
N ARG A 47 7.84 9.25 5.82
CA ARG A 47 7.74 10.20 6.93
C ARG A 47 8.17 9.50 8.21
N VAL A 48 9.07 10.13 8.97
CA VAL A 48 9.55 9.60 10.26
C VAL A 48 8.39 9.21 11.17
N TYR A 49 7.34 10.03 11.22
CA TYR A 49 6.12 9.74 11.98
C TYR A 49 5.45 8.42 11.55
N ASP A 50 5.23 8.24 10.25
CA ASP A 50 4.57 7.05 9.70
C ASP A 50 5.44 5.79 9.92
N ILE A 51 6.75 5.91 9.75
CA ILE A 51 7.73 4.86 10.05
C ILE A 51 7.67 4.46 11.53
N VAL A 52 7.73 5.43 12.45
CA VAL A 52 7.70 5.17 13.89
C VAL A 52 6.41 4.47 14.31
N ILE A 53 5.27 4.87 13.74
CA ILE A 53 3.98 4.20 13.99
C ILE A 53 4.03 2.74 13.53
N LEU A 54 4.46 2.48 12.29
CA LEU A 54 4.50 1.12 11.76
C LEU A 54 5.48 0.23 12.54
N CYS A 55 6.66 0.76 12.90
CA CYS A 55 7.61 0.09 13.78
C CYS A 55 6.98 -0.22 15.15
N THR A 56 6.28 0.73 15.73
CA THR A 56 5.59 0.55 17.01
C THR A 56 4.52 -0.54 16.89
N TYR A 57 3.72 -0.53 15.82
CA TYR A 57 2.66 -1.51 15.61
C TYR A 57 3.22 -2.92 15.41
N ILE A 58 4.27 -3.12 14.60
CA ILE A 58 4.86 -4.44 14.39
C ILE A 58 5.56 -4.96 15.66
N SER A 59 6.21 -4.09 16.44
CA SER A 59 6.81 -4.44 17.73
C SER A 59 5.74 -4.83 18.76
N LEU A 60 4.67 -4.04 18.88
CA LEU A 60 3.56 -4.35 19.80
C LEU A 60 2.77 -5.58 19.36
N LEU A 61 2.61 -5.83 18.06
CA LEU A 61 2.04 -7.07 17.54
C LEU A 61 2.89 -8.27 17.95
N THR A 62 4.21 -8.20 17.75
CA THR A 62 5.17 -9.23 18.14
C THR A 62 5.08 -9.54 19.63
N ALA A 63 5.10 -8.49 20.47
CA ALA A 63 4.99 -8.61 21.91
C ALA A 63 3.63 -9.21 22.33
N SER A 64 2.53 -8.76 21.73
CA SER A 64 1.18 -9.24 22.02
C SER A 64 1.03 -10.72 21.67
N ILE A 65 1.54 -11.16 20.52
CA ILE A 65 1.55 -12.57 20.10
C ILE A 65 2.39 -13.40 21.07
N TYR A 66 3.58 -12.92 21.46
CA TYR A 66 4.44 -13.62 22.41
C TYR A 66 3.74 -13.80 23.76
N ILE A 67 3.22 -12.72 24.35
CA ILE A 67 2.53 -12.73 25.64
C ILE A 67 1.27 -13.60 25.58
N TYR A 68 0.44 -13.47 24.54
CA TYR A 68 -0.76 -14.28 24.36
C TYR A 68 -0.47 -15.78 24.43
N ASN A 69 0.61 -16.22 23.80
CA ASN A 69 0.98 -17.63 23.80
C ASN A 69 1.62 -18.10 25.11
N LEU A 70 2.15 -17.20 25.94
CA LEU A 70 2.71 -17.53 27.25
C LEU A 70 1.64 -17.68 28.33
N VAL A 71 0.59 -16.86 28.27
CA VAL A 71 -0.47 -16.80 29.30
C VAL A 71 -1.36 -18.06 29.32
N ASP A 72 -1.37 -18.83 28.23
CA ASP A 72 -2.03 -20.14 28.12
C ASP A 72 -1.48 -21.21 29.11
N GLY A 73 -0.33 -20.99 29.76
CA GLY A 73 0.29 -21.95 30.69
C GLY A 73 0.08 -21.63 32.17
N ASP A 74 0.01 -22.68 33.01
CA ASP A 74 -0.17 -22.58 34.48
C ASP A 74 0.90 -21.73 35.21
N LYS A 75 2.05 -21.48 34.57
CA LYS A 75 3.18 -20.72 35.14
C LYS A 75 2.87 -19.27 35.47
N TRP A 76 1.82 -18.68 34.87
CA TRP A 76 1.52 -17.24 34.99
C TRP A 76 0.19 -16.93 35.68
N LYS A 77 -0.34 -17.89 36.47
CA LYS A 77 -1.63 -17.79 37.16
C LYS A 77 -1.81 -16.53 38.02
N ASN A 78 -0.73 -15.96 38.58
CA ASN A 78 -0.79 -14.81 39.50
C ASN A 78 -0.23 -13.49 38.93
N THR A 79 0.05 -13.42 37.62
CA THR A 79 0.72 -12.26 37.03
C THR A 79 -0.28 -11.27 36.39
N PHE A 80 0.10 -9.99 36.30
CA PHE A 80 -0.69 -8.93 35.64
C PHE A 80 -1.21 -9.33 34.23
N PHE A 81 -0.41 -10.09 33.48
CA PHE A 81 -0.76 -10.56 32.15
C PHE A 81 -1.96 -11.52 32.11
N ARG A 82 -2.19 -12.32 33.16
CA ARG A 82 -3.38 -13.19 33.25
C ARG A 82 -4.64 -12.37 33.50
N LYS A 83 -4.55 -11.30 34.30
CA LYS A 83 -5.68 -10.38 34.55
C LYS A 83 -6.15 -9.70 33.26
N ASN A 84 -5.23 -9.44 32.35
CA ASN A 84 -5.50 -8.73 31.09
C ASN A 84 -5.55 -9.64 29.85
N GLU A 85 -5.59 -10.96 30.03
CA GLU A 85 -5.59 -11.94 28.93
C GLU A 85 -6.73 -11.71 27.94
N ALA A 86 -7.90 -11.31 28.44
CA ALA A 86 -9.08 -11.01 27.63
C ALA A 86 -8.84 -9.90 26.59
N TYR A 87 -7.86 -9.03 26.83
CA TYR A 87 -7.50 -7.92 25.94
C TYR A 87 -6.42 -8.30 24.91
N LEU A 88 -5.66 -9.39 25.10
CA LEU A 88 -4.57 -9.77 24.19
C LEU A 88 -5.05 -10.13 22.78
N PRO A 89 -6.14 -10.90 22.58
CA PRO A 89 -6.70 -11.12 21.24
C PRO A 89 -7.15 -9.83 20.56
N LEU A 90 -7.69 -8.88 21.35
CA LEU A 90 -8.11 -7.57 20.84
C LEU A 90 -6.90 -6.73 20.41
N ALA A 91 -5.82 -6.75 21.19
CA ALA A 91 -4.58 -6.07 20.85
C ALA A 91 -3.96 -6.65 19.56
N ILE A 92 -3.89 -7.98 19.44
CA ILE A 92 -3.39 -8.65 18.22
C ILE A 92 -4.23 -8.23 17.01
N GLN A 93 -5.56 -8.30 17.12
CA GLN A 93 -6.48 -7.88 16.06
C GLN A 93 -6.30 -6.41 15.69
N PHE A 94 -6.13 -5.53 16.69
CA PHE A 94 -5.94 -4.10 16.48
C PHE A 94 -4.64 -3.81 15.71
N PHE A 95 -3.49 -4.33 16.15
CA PHE A 95 -2.22 -4.07 15.48
C PHE A 95 -2.14 -4.73 14.10
N LEU A 96 -2.67 -5.95 13.95
CA LEU A 96 -2.74 -6.62 12.65
C LEU A 96 -3.65 -5.84 11.68
N GLY A 97 -4.81 -5.37 12.16
CA GLY A 97 -5.73 -4.52 11.41
C GLY A 97 -5.11 -3.19 11.01
N GLY A 98 -4.46 -2.49 11.95
CA GLY A 98 -3.80 -1.21 11.67
C GLY A 98 -2.66 -1.34 10.65
N LEU A 99 -1.84 -2.39 10.75
CA LEU A 99 -0.78 -2.64 9.77
C LEU A 99 -1.35 -2.96 8.39
N THR A 100 -2.35 -3.83 8.31
CA THR A 100 -2.98 -4.19 7.03
C THR A 100 -3.75 -3.02 6.41
N SER A 101 -4.39 -2.18 7.22
CA SER A 101 -5.02 -0.92 6.81
C SER A 101 -3.99 0.03 6.19
N ALA A 102 -2.87 0.26 6.88
CA ALA A 102 -1.77 1.06 6.37
C ALA A 102 -1.23 0.52 5.04
N TYR A 103 -1.06 -0.80 4.90
CA TYR A 103 -0.60 -1.39 3.65
C TYR A 103 -1.61 -1.20 2.53
N VAL A 104 -2.91 -1.36 2.77
CA VAL A 104 -3.93 -1.06 1.77
C VAL A 104 -3.83 0.39 1.29
N ILE A 105 -3.64 1.36 2.20
CA ILE A 105 -3.49 2.78 1.84
C ILE A 105 -2.23 3.04 1.01
N TYR A 106 -1.08 2.46 1.38
CA TYR A 106 0.16 2.67 0.63
C TYR A 106 0.13 1.98 -0.72
N PHE A 107 -0.32 0.73 -0.77
CA PHE A 107 -0.36 -0.05 -1.99
C PHE A 107 -1.42 0.49 -2.95
N SER A 108 -2.57 0.99 -2.47
CA SER A 108 -3.61 1.54 -3.35
C SER A 108 -3.12 2.69 -4.22
N ARG A 109 -2.15 3.49 -3.74
CA ARG A 109 -1.54 4.58 -4.51
C ARG A 109 -0.62 4.08 -5.62
N SER A 110 -0.05 2.89 -5.47
CA SER A 110 0.89 2.27 -6.43
C SER A 110 0.22 1.19 -7.30
N VAL A 111 -1.08 0.92 -7.11
CA VAL A 111 -1.80 -0.10 -7.88
C VAL A 111 -2.14 0.44 -9.25
N SER A 112 -1.75 -0.31 -10.28
CA SER A 112 -2.24 -0.13 -11.65
C SER A 112 -3.37 -1.13 -11.89
N LEU A 113 -4.36 -0.77 -12.71
CA LEU A 113 -5.57 -1.57 -12.96
C LEU A 113 -5.33 -2.96 -13.58
N SER A 114 -4.09 -3.32 -13.96
CA SER A 114 -3.80 -4.58 -14.66
C SER A 114 -3.07 -5.61 -13.79
N LYS A 115 -1.76 -5.45 -13.57
CA LYS A 115 -0.92 -6.52 -13.00
C LYS A 115 -0.95 -6.56 -11.47
N THR A 116 -0.91 -5.41 -10.82
CA THR A 116 -0.68 -5.33 -9.36
C THR A 116 -1.97 -5.43 -8.52
N ALA A 117 -3.13 -5.51 -9.18
CA ALA A 117 -4.43 -5.67 -8.54
C ALA A 117 -4.55 -6.98 -7.74
N SER A 118 -3.89 -8.06 -8.18
CA SER A 118 -3.95 -9.37 -7.51
C SER A 118 -3.41 -9.32 -6.08
N PHE A 119 -2.22 -8.74 -5.87
CA PHE A 119 -1.65 -8.58 -4.54
C PHE A 119 -2.49 -7.63 -3.67
N PHE A 120 -3.04 -6.57 -4.27
CA PHE A 120 -3.92 -5.63 -3.58
C PHE A 120 -5.21 -6.29 -3.08
N LEU A 121 -5.82 -7.20 -3.87
CA LEU A 121 -6.99 -7.98 -3.44
C LEU A 121 -6.67 -8.89 -2.25
N ILE A 122 -5.46 -9.44 -2.17
CA ILE A 122 -5.02 -10.22 -1.00
C ILE A 122 -4.93 -9.35 0.24
N LEU A 123 -4.38 -8.12 0.12
CA LEU A 123 -4.35 -7.17 1.23
C LEU A 123 -5.76 -6.79 1.70
N LEU A 124 -6.68 -6.50 0.78
CA LEU A 124 -8.08 -6.23 1.10
C LEU A 124 -8.73 -7.44 1.79
N PHE A 125 -8.52 -8.64 1.25
CA PHE A 125 -9.03 -9.87 1.87
C PHE A 125 -8.50 -10.04 3.29
N LEU A 126 -7.20 -9.84 3.52
CA LEU A 126 -6.59 -9.94 4.84
C LEU A 126 -7.15 -8.89 5.80
N LEU A 127 -7.34 -7.66 5.32
CA LEU A 127 -7.92 -6.54 6.06
C LEU A 127 -9.35 -6.86 6.51
N PHE A 128 -10.20 -7.40 5.63
CA PHE A 128 -11.56 -7.85 5.99
C PHE A 128 -11.55 -9.12 6.85
N ALA A 129 -10.64 -10.05 6.58
CA ALA A 129 -10.49 -11.29 7.36
C ALA A 129 -10.04 -11.00 8.80
N ASN A 130 -9.35 -9.87 9.04
CA ASN A 130 -8.95 -9.43 10.37
C ASN A 130 -10.15 -9.26 11.32
N GLU A 131 -11.34 -8.94 10.80
CA GLU A 131 -12.55 -8.84 11.63
C GLU A 131 -12.93 -10.19 12.27
N PHE A 132 -12.74 -11.29 11.54
CA PHE A 132 -12.99 -12.64 12.03
C PHE A 132 -11.86 -13.19 12.89
N PHE A 133 -10.74 -12.46 12.98
CA PHE A 133 -9.51 -12.93 13.62
C PHE A 133 -9.69 -13.11 15.12
N LYS A 134 -10.46 -12.25 15.82
CA LYS A 134 -10.70 -12.34 17.28
C LYS A 134 -11.08 -13.74 17.75
N LYS A 135 -11.98 -14.40 17.02
CA LYS A 135 -12.51 -15.73 17.37
C LYS A 135 -11.56 -16.86 17.00
N ARG A 136 -10.55 -16.59 16.16
CA ARG A 136 -9.60 -17.58 15.64
C ARG A 136 -8.15 -17.30 16.03
N VAL A 137 -7.84 -16.28 16.84
CA VAL A 137 -6.46 -15.97 17.31
C VAL A 137 -5.81 -17.17 18.00
N SER A 138 -6.60 -18.04 18.64
CA SER A 138 -6.12 -19.27 19.27
C SER A 138 -5.50 -20.26 18.28
N ASN A 139 -5.88 -20.20 17.01
CA ASN A 139 -5.28 -21.02 15.97
C ASN A 139 -3.87 -20.51 15.64
N LYS A 140 -2.87 -21.23 16.15
CA LYS A 140 -1.44 -20.86 16.02
C LYS A 140 -1.00 -20.74 14.55
N TYR A 141 -1.53 -21.55 13.64
CA TYR A 141 -1.20 -21.48 12.20
C TYR A 141 -1.66 -20.16 11.59
N LEU A 142 -2.90 -19.77 11.88
CA LEU A 142 -3.47 -18.52 11.40
C LEU A 142 -2.77 -17.32 12.03
N GLN A 143 -2.45 -17.38 13.33
CA GLN A 143 -1.72 -16.34 14.04
C GLN A 143 -0.32 -16.10 13.45
N PHE A 144 0.52 -17.14 13.37
CA PHE A 144 1.90 -16.99 12.87
C PHE A 144 1.96 -16.78 11.36
N GLY A 145 1.02 -17.36 10.59
CA GLY A 145 0.92 -17.14 9.15
C GLY A 145 0.57 -15.68 8.81
N ALA A 146 -0.43 -15.11 9.49
CA ALA A 146 -0.79 -13.71 9.28
C ALA A 146 0.31 -12.75 9.78
N TYR A 147 0.94 -13.05 10.92
CA TYR A 147 2.11 -12.31 11.39
C TYR A 147 3.24 -12.32 10.36
N PHE A 148 3.59 -13.49 9.82
CA PHE A 148 4.65 -13.60 8.82
C PHE A 148 4.35 -12.79 7.56
N PHE A 149 3.12 -12.88 7.04
CA PHE A 149 2.71 -12.11 5.87
C PHE A 149 2.84 -10.60 6.10
N VAL A 150 2.38 -10.12 7.26
CA VAL A 150 2.43 -8.70 7.64
C VAL A 150 3.87 -8.23 7.87
N ASN A 151 4.70 -9.05 8.50
CA ASN A 151 6.11 -8.77 8.76
C ASN A 151 6.95 -8.77 7.46
N PHE A 152 6.71 -9.73 6.56
CA PHE A 152 7.34 -9.76 5.24
C PHE A 152 6.97 -8.51 4.44
N THR A 153 5.69 -8.16 4.41
CA THR A 153 5.20 -6.98 3.70
C THR A 153 5.82 -5.70 4.29
N PHE A 154 5.86 -5.55 5.61
CA PHE A 154 6.54 -4.44 6.30
C PHE A 154 8.00 -4.29 5.84
N LEU A 155 8.78 -5.36 6.00
CA LEU A 155 10.21 -5.33 5.70
C LEU A 155 10.48 -5.09 4.22
N SER A 156 9.60 -5.57 3.33
CA SER A 156 9.75 -5.42 1.88
C SER A 156 9.76 -3.97 1.39
N PHE A 157 9.11 -3.04 2.09
CA PHE A 157 9.19 -1.60 1.78
C PHE A 157 10.05 -0.82 2.78
N PHE A 158 10.13 -1.27 4.04
CA PHE A 158 10.87 -0.58 5.08
C PHE A 158 12.40 -0.60 4.84
N ILE A 159 12.95 -1.76 4.46
CA ILE A 159 14.38 -1.88 4.19
C ILE A 159 14.80 -1.04 2.98
N PRO A 160 14.09 -1.04 1.83
CA PRO A 160 14.39 -0.12 0.73
C PRO A 160 14.41 1.36 1.13
N VAL A 161 13.51 1.78 2.01
CA VAL A 161 13.45 3.17 2.51
C VAL A 161 14.70 3.49 3.34
N ILE A 162 15.12 2.62 4.25
CA ILE A 162 16.34 2.82 5.07
C ILE A 162 17.60 2.80 4.21
N LEU A 163 17.72 1.79 3.33
CA LEU A 163 18.92 1.58 2.51
C LEU A 163 18.97 2.51 1.29
N LYS A 164 17.90 3.26 1.02
CA LYS A 164 17.77 4.20 -0.11
C LYS A 164 18.01 3.53 -1.47
N LYS A 165 17.72 2.23 -1.55
CA LYS A 165 17.95 1.37 -2.72
C LYS A 165 16.78 0.42 -2.89
N MET A 166 16.31 0.25 -4.12
CA MET A 166 15.21 -0.65 -4.46
C MET A 166 15.62 -1.54 -5.62
N ASN A 167 15.97 -2.78 -5.32
CA ASN A 167 16.33 -3.83 -6.28
C ASN A 167 15.88 -5.21 -5.75
N THR A 168 16.02 -6.23 -6.59
CA THR A 168 15.65 -7.61 -6.23
C THR A 168 16.45 -8.18 -5.07
N GLU A 169 17.72 -7.81 -4.94
CA GLU A 169 18.58 -8.26 -3.84
C GLU A 169 18.03 -7.80 -2.48
N ILE A 170 17.66 -6.51 -2.38
CA ILE A 170 17.10 -5.94 -1.17
C ILE A 170 15.75 -6.57 -0.83
N PHE A 171 14.92 -6.85 -1.84
CA PHE A 171 13.66 -7.57 -1.62
C PHE A 171 13.90 -8.96 -1.02
N ILE A 172 14.85 -9.74 -1.57
CA ILE A 172 15.20 -11.07 -1.06
C ILE A 172 15.77 -10.97 0.37
N ILE A 173 16.67 -10.02 0.64
CA ILE A 173 17.22 -9.77 1.99
C ILE A 173 16.08 -9.46 2.97
N SER A 174 15.13 -8.62 2.57
CA SER A 174 13.95 -8.29 3.38
C SER A 174 13.12 -9.53 3.72
N GLY A 175 12.96 -10.40 2.72
CA GLY A 175 12.31 -11.68 2.90
C GLY A 175 13.05 -12.61 3.87
N LEU A 176 14.37 -12.73 3.75
CA LEU A 176 15.18 -13.54 4.66
C LEU A 176 15.13 -13.02 6.10
N ILE A 177 15.21 -11.70 6.29
CA ILE A 177 15.09 -11.08 7.63
C ILE A 177 13.70 -11.35 8.22
N SER A 178 12.64 -11.29 7.41
CA SER A 178 11.28 -11.61 7.87
C SER A 178 11.13 -13.08 8.28
N LEU A 179 11.78 -14.01 7.57
CA LEU A 179 11.82 -15.43 7.92
C LEU A 179 12.54 -15.64 9.24
N VAL A 180 13.75 -15.09 9.38
CA VAL A 180 14.58 -15.23 10.60
C VAL A 180 13.86 -14.66 11.81
N SER A 181 13.31 -13.45 11.72
CA SER A 181 12.56 -12.82 12.82
C SER A 181 11.31 -13.61 13.20
N THR A 182 10.58 -14.14 12.22
CA THR A 182 9.36 -14.93 12.48
C THR A 182 9.68 -16.30 13.08
N PHE A 183 10.68 -17.01 12.56
CA PHE A 183 11.12 -18.26 13.16
C PHE A 183 11.69 -18.05 14.56
N SER A 184 12.40 -16.95 14.80
CA SER A 184 12.87 -16.58 16.15
C SER A 184 11.70 -16.43 17.11
N LEU A 185 10.64 -15.72 16.72
CA LEU A 185 9.41 -15.61 17.52
C LEU A 185 8.76 -16.98 17.77
N ILE A 186 8.62 -17.81 16.72
CA ILE A 186 8.04 -19.15 16.84
C ILE A 186 8.85 -20.03 17.79
N ILE A 187 10.18 -20.03 17.68
CA ILE A 187 11.08 -20.81 18.55
C ILE A 187 10.97 -20.32 20.00
N LEU A 188 10.96 -19.00 20.24
CA LEU A 188 10.80 -18.43 21.56
C LEU A 188 9.45 -18.80 22.19
N VAL A 189 8.37 -18.78 21.42
CA VAL A 189 7.04 -19.22 21.87
C VAL A 189 7.03 -20.73 22.13
N TYR A 190 7.58 -21.54 21.22
CA TYR A 190 7.60 -23.00 21.34
C TYR A 190 8.40 -23.48 22.56
N LYS A 191 9.52 -22.80 22.88
CA LYS A 191 10.34 -23.11 24.07
C LYS A 191 9.58 -22.81 25.37
N ASN A 192 8.82 -21.73 25.41
CA ASN A 192 8.25 -21.22 26.66
C ASN A 192 6.77 -21.61 26.89
N SER A 193 6.03 -21.97 25.84
CA SER A 193 4.61 -22.33 25.93
C SER A 193 4.37 -23.82 25.74
N TYR A 194 3.76 -24.47 26.73
CA TYR A 194 3.34 -25.88 26.63
C TYR A 194 2.17 -26.05 25.65
N SER A 195 1.17 -25.16 25.70
CA SER A 195 0.01 -25.15 24.79
C SER A 195 0.43 -25.18 23.32
N THR A 196 1.41 -24.34 22.95
CA THR A 196 1.93 -24.32 21.58
C THR A 196 2.63 -25.62 21.18
N ARG A 197 3.35 -26.28 22.09
CA ARG A 197 4.01 -27.56 21.79
C ARG A 197 3.03 -28.68 21.47
N VAL A 198 1.88 -28.68 22.15
CA VAL A 198 0.84 -29.69 21.96
C VAL A 198 -0.01 -29.38 20.71
N ALA A 199 -0.32 -28.11 20.47
CA ALA A 199 -1.19 -27.69 19.37
C ALA A 199 -0.50 -27.62 17.99
N MET A 200 0.84 -27.52 17.96
CA MET A 200 1.59 -27.23 16.72
C MET A 200 2.47 -28.41 16.29
N VAL A 201 2.29 -28.84 15.04
CA VAL A 201 3.21 -29.77 14.37
C VAL A 201 4.28 -28.94 13.65
N LYS A 202 5.55 -29.10 14.05
CA LYS A 202 6.68 -28.28 13.58
C LYS A 202 6.75 -28.18 12.05
N TRP A 203 6.72 -29.33 11.36
CA TRP A 203 6.83 -29.38 9.90
C TRP A 203 5.65 -28.72 9.18
N LYS A 204 4.42 -28.81 9.73
CA LYS A 204 3.27 -28.10 9.16
C LYS A 204 3.42 -26.59 9.29
N MET A 205 3.93 -26.11 10.43
CA MET A 205 4.18 -24.67 10.63
C MET A 205 5.28 -24.18 9.70
N ILE A 206 6.40 -24.90 9.63
CA ILE A 206 7.50 -24.59 8.70
C ILE A 206 6.98 -24.55 7.26
N GLY A 207 6.23 -25.58 6.84
CA GLY A 207 5.62 -25.65 5.51
C GLY A 207 4.68 -24.48 5.21
N LEU A 208 3.87 -24.04 6.17
CA LEU A 208 3.00 -22.87 6.02
C LEU A 208 3.81 -21.58 5.78
N ILE A 209 4.82 -21.32 6.62
CA ILE A 209 5.66 -20.11 6.51
C ILE A 209 6.43 -20.11 5.19
N PHE A 210 7.02 -21.23 4.79
CA PHE A 210 7.70 -21.36 3.50
C PHE A 210 6.73 -21.24 2.33
N SER A 211 5.51 -21.77 2.43
CA SER A 211 4.50 -21.62 1.39
C SER A 211 4.13 -20.14 1.18
N ILE A 212 3.93 -19.37 2.25
CA ILE A 212 3.68 -17.93 2.17
C ILE A 212 4.91 -17.22 1.57
N TYR A 213 6.12 -17.59 1.97
CA TYR A 213 7.35 -16.98 1.44
C TYR A 213 7.47 -17.20 -0.07
N ILE A 214 7.26 -18.44 -0.53
CA ILE A 214 7.27 -18.79 -1.95
C ILE A 214 6.17 -18.04 -2.70
N LEU A 215 4.96 -17.94 -2.13
CA LEU A 215 3.84 -17.19 -2.72
C LEU A 215 4.20 -15.71 -2.94
N ILE A 216 4.75 -15.04 -1.93
CA ILE A 216 5.11 -13.62 -2.06
C ILE A 216 6.27 -13.43 -3.05
N ASN A 217 7.28 -14.30 -3.03
CA ASN A 217 8.36 -14.25 -4.02
C ASN A 217 7.86 -14.51 -5.45
N THR A 218 6.87 -15.39 -5.61
CA THR A 218 6.20 -15.65 -6.88
C THR A 218 5.49 -14.39 -7.37
N PHE A 219 4.74 -13.69 -6.50
CA PHE A 219 4.14 -12.41 -6.85
C PHE A 219 5.17 -11.36 -7.24
N TYR A 220 6.30 -11.29 -6.54
CA TYR A 220 7.38 -10.38 -6.90
C TYR A 220 7.97 -10.69 -8.27
N TYR A 221 8.31 -11.95 -8.53
CA TYR A 221 8.88 -12.41 -9.79
C TYR A 221 7.96 -12.11 -10.98
N PHE A 222 6.66 -12.36 -10.83
CA PHE A 222 5.66 -12.05 -11.85
C PHE A 222 5.26 -10.56 -11.90
N ARG A 223 5.92 -9.67 -11.14
CA ARG A 223 5.66 -8.22 -11.11
C ARG A 223 4.21 -7.89 -10.70
N LEU A 224 3.64 -8.72 -9.83
CA LEU A 224 2.28 -8.61 -9.29
C LEU A 224 2.24 -7.81 -7.98
N ILE A 225 3.39 -7.57 -7.35
CA ILE A 225 3.53 -6.64 -6.22
C ILE A 225 3.85 -5.25 -6.79
N PRO A 226 3.09 -4.21 -6.43
CA PRO A 226 3.43 -2.87 -6.86
C PRO A 226 4.75 -2.42 -6.21
N PRO A 227 5.55 -1.60 -6.90
CA PRO A 227 6.84 -1.12 -6.40
C PRO A 227 6.66 -0.04 -5.33
N VAL A 228 6.13 -0.40 -4.17
CA VAL A 228 6.07 0.49 -3.00
C VAL A 228 7.51 0.72 -2.51
N PRO A 229 7.96 1.96 -2.27
CA PRO A 229 7.20 3.20 -2.00
C PRO A 229 6.91 4.13 -3.19
N LEU A 230 7.15 3.70 -4.44
CA LEU A 230 6.96 4.54 -5.62
C LEU A 230 5.50 4.54 -6.10
N ALA A 231 4.97 5.72 -6.41
CA ALA A 231 3.64 5.87 -7.00
C ALA A 231 3.61 7.07 -7.96
N LEU A 232 2.86 6.97 -9.06
CA LEU A 232 2.56 8.15 -9.87
C LEU A 232 1.61 9.08 -9.08
N ASP A 233 2.05 10.30 -8.81
CA ASP A 233 1.25 11.32 -8.12
C ASP A 233 0.43 12.16 -9.12
N LYS A 234 1.09 12.66 -10.18
CA LYS A 234 0.45 13.39 -11.27
C LYS A 234 0.98 12.93 -12.62
N GLY A 235 0.10 12.84 -13.61
CA GLY A 235 0.48 12.58 -14.99
C GLY A 235 -0.42 13.35 -15.93
N VAL A 236 0.15 14.24 -16.74
CA VAL A 236 -0.61 15.11 -17.64
C VAL A 236 0.06 15.23 -19.00
N VAL A 237 -0.77 15.36 -20.03
CA VAL A 237 -0.34 15.68 -21.40
C VAL A 237 -0.39 17.18 -21.59
N ALA A 238 0.72 17.76 -22.02
CA ALA A 238 0.93 19.19 -22.04
C ALA A 238 1.33 19.70 -23.43
N HIS A 239 0.96 20.96 -23.68
CA HIS A 239 1.34 21.73 -24.87
C HIS A 239 2.71 22.37 -24.73
N ASN A 240 3.09 22.72 -23.52
CA ASN A 240 4.37 23.37 -23.23
C ASN A 240 4.81 23.09 -21.79
N ILE A 241 6.12 22.95 -21.61
CA ILE A 241 6.77 22.80 -20.30
C ILE A 241 7.93 23.79 -20.24
N GLN A 242 7.93 24.64 -19.23
CA GLN A 242 9.03 25.56 -18.94
C GLN A 242 9.61 25.23 -17.57
N ILE A 243 10.95 25.13 -17.51
CA ILE A 243 11.67 24.93 -16.26
C ILE A 243 12.19 26.29 -15.80
N GLN A 244 11.79 26.73 -14.61
CA GLN A 244 12.30 27.96 -13.99
C GLN A 244 12.69 27.63 -12.54
N ASN A 245 13.96 27.81 -12.18
CA ASN A 245 14.48 27.57 -10.81
C ASN A 245 14.15 26.17 -10.24
N GLY A 246 14.05 25.15 -11.10
CA GLY A 246 13.68 23.79 -10.72
C GLY A 246 12.17 23.54 -10.53
N ASN A 247 11.32 24.53 -10.82
CA ASN A 247 9.87 24.37 -10.88
C ASN A 247 9.42 24.14 -12.32
N TYR A 248 8.40 23.30 -12.49
CA TYR A 248 7.84 22.97 -13.80
C TYR A 248 6.55 23.77 -14.01
N LYS A 249 6.58 24.72 -14.95
CA LYS A 249 5.37 25.39 -15.45
C LYS A 249 4.83 24.59 -16.62
N VAL A 250 3.72 23.90 -16.37
CA VAL A 250 3.11 22.95 -17.31
C VAL A 250 1.81 23.55 -17.83
N SER A 251 1.69 23.67 -19.16
CA SER A 251 0.49 24.16 -19.84
C SER A 251 -0.29 22.98 -20.42
N TYR A 252 -1.47 22.68 -19.89
CA TYR A 252 -2.26 21.50 -20.28
C TYR A 252 -3.75 21.80 -20.41
N GLU A 253 -4.46 20.93 -21.12
CA GLU A 253 -5.92 21.01 -21.26
C GLU A 253 -6.61 20.38 -20.05
N ILE A 254 -7.49 21.14 -19.40
CA ILE A 254 -8.35 20.63 -18.33
C ILE A 254 -9.71 20.21 -18.88
N ASP A 255 -10.28 19.20 -18.23
CA ASP A 255 -11.70 18.85 -18.40
C ASP A 255 -12.62 19.83 -17.66
N ASN A 256 -13.92 19.68 -17.90
CA ASN A 256 -14.94 20.43 -17.18
C ASN A 256 -14.88 20.14 -15.68
N TRP A 257 -15.23 21.14 -14.86
CA TRP A 257 -15.11 21.11 -13.40
C TRP A 257 -15.83 19.95 -12.69
N TYR A 258 -16.89 19.39 -13.28
CA TYR A 258 -17.64 18.26 -12.72
C TYR A 258 -16.94 16.90 -12.94
N ILE A 259 -15.90 16.84 -13.78
CA ILE A 259 -15.05 15.65 -13.98
C ILE A 259 -13.93 15.69 -12.94
N PHE A 260 -14.25 15.40 -11.69
CA PHE A 260 -13.29 15.45 -10.58
C PHE A 260 -12.38 14.21 -10.48
N TRP A 261 -12.72 13.12 -11.17
CA TRP A 261 -11.98 11.85 -11.14
C TRP A 261 -10.82 11.79 -12.13
N ARG A 262 -10.62 12.83 -12.97
CA ARG A 262 -9.58 12.85 -14.01
C ARG A 262 -8.86 14.21 -14.03
N ASP A 263 -7.54 14.18 -13.99
CA ASP A 263 -6.69 15.38 -13.90
C ASP A 263 -6.46 16.10 -15.25
N HIS A 264 -6.64 15.41 -16.39
CA HIS A 264 -6.41 15.95 -17.73
C HIS A 264 -7.46 15.48 -18.75
N LYS A 265 -7.65 16.28 -19.80
CA LYS A 265 -8.51 15.91 -20.92
C LYS A 265 -7.89 14.79 -21.75
N ILE A 266 -8.65 13.73 -22.01
CA ILE A 266 -8.19 12.60 -22.84
C ILE A 266 -7.93 13.09 -24.27
N ASP A 267 -8.83 13.90 -24.83
CA ASP A 267 -8.66 14.45 -26.18
C ASP A 267 -7.68 15.63 -26.16
N PHE A 268 -6.47 15.39 -26.66
CA PHE A 268 -5.40 16.38 -26.79
C PHE A 268 -5.43 17.02 -28.19
N ASN A 269 -5.70 18.33 -28.24
CA ASN A 269 -5.85 19.06 -29.51
C ASN A 269 -4.51 19.61 -29.97
N ARG A 270 -3.78 18.82 -30.75
CA ARG A 270 -2.44 19.18 -31.20
C ARG A 270 -2.48 20.20 -32.34
N THR A 271 -1.66 21.25 -32.23
CA THR A 271 -1.37 22.14 -33.38
C THR A 271 -0.30 21.51 -34.26
N ILE A 272 -0.48 21.57 -35.59
CA ILE A 272 0.48 21.05 -36.57
C ILE A 272 1.92 21.50 -36.25
N ASN A 273 2.88 20.57 -36.37
CA ASN A 273 4.31 20.77 -36.12
C ASN A 273 4.68 21.20 -34.69
N LYS A 274 3.76 21.14 -33.72
CA LYS A 274 4.10 21.34 -32.31
C LYS A 274 4.40 20.01 -31.61
N PRO A 275 5.37 19.99 -30.67
CA PRO A 275 5.62 18.82 -29.83
C PRO A 275 4.44 18.48 -28.94
N VAL A 276 4.36 17.22 -28.53
CA VAL A 276 3.49 16.75 -27.44
C VAL A 276 4.36 16.39 -26.26
N TYR A 277 4.08 16.97 -25.09
CA TYR A 277 4.79 16.69 -23.86
C TYR A 277 3.95 15.82 -22.94
N VAL A 278 4.60 14.91 -22.22
CA VAL A 278 3.99 14.20 -21.10
C VAL A 278 4.82 14.49 -19.87
N PHE A 279 4.19 15.16 -18.91
CA PHE A 279 4.74 15.48 -17.61
C PHE A 279 4.25 14.50 -16.57
N THR A 280 5.14 14.05 -15.70
CA THR A 280 4.79 13.19 -14.57
C THR A 280 5.47 13.66 -13.30
N SER A 281 4.75 13.55 -12.19
CA SER A 281 5.23 13.69 -10.82
C SER A 281 5.09 12.32 -10.16
N ILE A 282 6.17 11.82 -9.58
CA ILE A 282 6.27 10.50 -8.96
C ILE A 282 6.56 10.72 -7.50
N PHE A 283 5.69 10.21 -6.64
CA PHE A 283 5.97 10.11 -5.23
C PHE A 283 7.10 9.10 -5.01
N ALA A 284 8.16 9.51 -4.34
CA ALA A 284 9.23 8.63 -3.91
C ALA A 284 9.90 9.17 -2.64
N PRO A 285 10.51 8.30 -1.81
CA PRO A 285 11.26 8.73 -0.65
C PRO A 285 12.38 9.68 -1.01
N THR A 286 12.69 10.62 -0.12
CA THR A 286 13.53 11.80 -0.38
C THR A 286 14.91 11.50 -0.98
N ASP A 287 15.46 10.31 -0.78
CA ASP A 287 16.81 9.93 -1.23
C ASP A 287 16.86 8.65 -2.07
N LEU A 288 15.72 8.13 -2.55
CA LEU A 288 15.72 6.90 -3.34
C LEU A 288 16.33 7.14 -4.73
N LYS A 289 17.37 6.38 -5.09
CA LYS A 289 17.97 6.44 -6.43
C LYS A 289 17.36 5.36 -7.33
N LYS A 290 16.58 5.77 -8.35
CA LYS A 290 15.97 4.84 -9.30
C LYS A 290 15.83 5.45 -10.70
N LYS A 291 16.05 4.67 -11.76
CA LYS A 291 15.76 5.13 -13.13
C LYS A 291 14.30 4.87 -13.47
N ILE A 292 13.63 5.89 -13.98
CA ILE A 292 12.26 5.81 -14.48
C ILE A 292 12.25 6.09 -15.97
N TYR A 293 11.30 5.48 -16.66
CA TYR A 293 11.12 5.63 -18.09
C TYR A 293 9.68 6.00 -18.40
N HIS A 294 9.51 6.89 -19.37
CA HIS A 294 8.26 7.04 -20.11
C HIS A 294 8.28 6.08 -21.29
N GLN A 295 7.50 5.01 -21.19
CA GLN A 295 7.25 4.07 -22.28
C GLN A 295 6.06 4.57 -23.11
N TRP A 296 6.36 5.18 -24.25
CA TRP A 296 5.37 5.65 -25.20
C TRP A 296 4.80 4.49 -26.00
N LYS A 297 3.49 4.34 -25.94
CA LYS A 297 2.72 3.38 -26.72
C LYS A 297 1.70 4.07 -27.59
N TRP A 298 1.54 3.57 -28.80
CA TRP A 298 0.50 4.00 -29.73
C TRP A 298 -0.39 2.81 -30.04
N TYR A 299 -1.69 3.03 -30.05
CA TYR A 299 -2.64 1.98 -30.38
C TYR A 299 -2.77 1.87 -31.90
N ASN A 300 -2.35 0.74 -32.44
CA ASN A 300 -2.47 0.43 -33.85
C ASN A 300 -3.86 -0.18 -34.12
N LYS A 301 -4.75 0.62 -34.72
CA LYS A 301 -6.12 0.19 -35.07
C LYS A 301 -6.16 -1.00 -36.03
N THR A 302 -5.14 -1.18 -36.87
CA THR A 302 -5.10 -2.28 -37.84
C THR A 302 -4.75 -3.61 -37.18
N LEU A 303 -3.90 -3.59 -36.15
CA LEU A 303 -3.43 -4.79 -35.44
C LEU A 303 -4.16 -5.01 -34.11
N ASP A 304 -5.17 -4.19 -33.80
CA ASP A 304 -5.90 -4.16 -32.54
C ASP A 304 -4.98 -4.29 -31.30
N SER A 305 -3.84 -3.60 -31.32
CA SER A 305 -2.81 -3.77 -30.30
C SER A 305 -1.98 -2.51 -30.04
N TRP A 306 -1.52 -2.39 -28.79
CA TRP A 306 -0.61 -1.33 -28.36
C TRP A 306 0.82 -1.64 -28.80
N GLN A 307 1.43 -0.72 -29.56
CA GLN A 307 2.81 -0.84 -30.01
C GLN A 307 3.72 0.05 -29.17
N ASN A 308 4.81 -0.53 -28.65
CA ASN A 308 5.86 0.22 -27.97
C ASN A 308 6.67 0.99 -29.02
N LEU A 309 6.72 2.31 -28.90
CA LEU A 309 7.44 3.17 -29.84
C LEU A 309 8.75 3.68 -29.27
N ASP A 310 8.73 4.25 -28.06
CA ASP A 310 9.94 4.80 -27.43
C ASP A 310 9.94 4.55 -25.92
N LYS A 311 11.14 4.36 -25.35
CA LYS A 311 11.39 4.26 -23.90
C LYS A 311 12.37 5.36 -23.52
N ILE A 312 11.86 6.47 -22.98
CA ILE A 312 12.66 7.66 -22.66
C ILE A 312 12.93 7.68 -21.16
N GLY A 313 14.19 7.50 -20.77
CA GLY A 313 14.62 7.47 -19.37
C GLY A 313 14.90 8.84 -18.78
N PHE A 314 14.65 8.98 -17.49
CA PHE A 314 15.12 10.08 -16.66
C PHE A 314 15.49 9.55 -15.27
N GLU A 315 16.52 10.14 -14.66
CA GLU A 315 16.99 9.73 -13.34
C GLU A 315 16.19 10.43 -12.23
N ILE A 316 15.84 9.68 -11.19
CA ILE A 316 15.32 10.21 -9.92
C ILE A 316 16.51 10.68 -9.09
N THR A 317 16.72 12.00 -8.98
CA THR A 317 17.65 12.62 -8.02
C THR A 317 16.88 13.49 -7.02
N GLY A 318 16.98 13.13 -5.73
CA GLY A 318 16.04 13.53 -4.69
C GLY A 318 16.37 14.85 -4.03
N GLY A 319 15.34 15.54 -3.52
CA GLY A 319 15.57 16.77 -2.75
C GLY A 319 14.40 17.71 -2.47
N ARG A 320 13.13 17.40 -2.80
CA ARG A 320 11.99 18.27 -2.41
C ARG A 320 10.78 17.46 -1.96
N ASP A 321 10.06 17.96 -0.97
CA ASP A 321 8.91 17.33 -0.29
C ASP A 321 7.72 16.95 -1.18
N ASN A 322 7.75 17.28 -2.48
CA ASN A 322 6.65 17.14 -3.42
C ASN A 322 6.88 16.08 -4.52
N GLY A 323 7.80 15.12 -4.30
CA GLY A 323 8.10 14.06 -5.26
C GLY A 323 8.99 14.48 -6.44
N TYR A 324 9.22 13.56 -7.36
CA TYR A 324 10.15 13.68 -8.48
C TYR A 324 9.42 13.99 -9.77
N ARG A 325 9.91 14.95 -10.53
CA ARG A 325 9.23 15.44 -11.72
C ARG A 325 10.08 15.20 -12.95
N GLY A 326 9.44 14.65 -13.96
CA GLY A 326 10.06 14.36 -15.24
C GLY A 326 9.11 14.70 -16.36
N TYR A 327 9.67 14.92 -17.54
CA TYR A 327 8.87 14.96 -18.76
C TYR A 327 9.61 14.30 -19.90
N SER A 328 8.84 13.84 -20.88
CA SER A 328 9.37 13.49 -22.19
C SER A 328 8.46 14.08 -23.27
N TYR A 329 8.97 14.19 -24.49
CA TYR A 329 8.23 14.79 -25.58
C TYR A 329 8.47 14.08 -26.90
N LYS A 330 7.51 14.25 -27.81
CA LYS A 330 7.61 13.79 -29.19
C LYS A 330 7.23 14.87 -30.17
N ASN A 331 8.07 15.05 -31.19
CA ASN A 331 7.80 15.97 -32.32
C ASN A 331 6.99 15.30 -33.42
N ASN A 332 7.23 14.02 -33.69
CA ASN A 332 6.58 13.28 -34.76
C ASN A 332 5.59 12.26 -34.17
N VAL A 333 4.36 12.71 -33.91
CA VAL A 333 3.27 11.85 -33.41
C VAL A 333 2.17 11.71 -34.45
N LYS A 334 1.55 10.54 -34.47
CA LYS A 334 0.37 10.20 -35.28
C LYS A 334 -0.90 10.53 -34.51
N ASP A 335 -1.98 10.79 -35.22
CA ASP A 335 -3.31 10.91 -34.61
C ASP A 335 -3.81 9.57 -34.07
N GLY A 336 -4.71 9.62 -33.09
CA GLY A 336 -5.29 8.45 -32.44
C GLY A 336 -4.87 8.27 -30.99
N MET A 337 -5.08 7.07 -30.46
CA MET A 337 -4.89 6.77 -29.03
C MET A 337 -3.43 6.52 -28.69
N TRP A 338 -2.99 7.19 -27.64
CA TRP A 338 -1.67 7.12 -27.06
C TRP A 338 -1.77 6.83 -25.58
N LYS A 339 -0.73 6.16 -25.10
CA LYS A 339 -0.57 5.82 -23.70
C LYS A 339 0.91 5.95 -23.35
N VAL A 340 1.22 6.62 -22.25
CA VAL A 340 2.56 6.64 -21.68
C VAL A 340 2.52 5.89 -20.36
N GLU A 341 3.20 4.76 -20.31
CA GLU A 341 3.43 4.04 -19.05
C GLU A 341 4.67 4.61 -18.37
N VAL A 342 4.52 4.99 -17.11
CA VAL A 342 5.63 5.39 -16.25
C VAL A 342 6.14 4.13 -15.58
N ILE A 343 7.34 3.69 -15.97
CA ILE A 343 7.88 2.39 -15.56
C ILE A 343 9.25 2.52 -14.90
N THR A 344 9.56 1.61 -13.98
CA THR A 344 10.92 1.46 -13.45
C THR A 344 11.82 0.72 -14.44
N GLU A 345 13.12 0.63 -14.13
CA GLU A 345 14.09 -0.19 -14.87
C GLU A 345 13.68 -1.66 -14.99
N GLU A 346 13.00 -2.23 -13.98
CA GLU A 346 12.42 -3.58 -13.99
C GLU A 346 11.06 -3.68 -14.69
N ASP A 347 10.68 -2.67 -15.47
CA ASP A 347 9.37 -2.48 -16.10
C ASP A 347 8.16 -2.64 -15.15
N LEU A 348 8.32 -2.23 -13.89
CA LEU A 348 7.20 -2.10 -12.96
C LEU A 348 6.44 -0.81 -13.27
N VAL A 349 5.14 -0.93 -13.52
CA VAL A 349 4.28 0.22 -13.86
C VAL A 349 3.93 1.00 -12.59
N LEU A 350 4.35 2.26 -12.54
CA LEU A 350 4.02 3.22 -11.49
C LEU A 350 2.69 3.93 -11.76
N GLY A 351 2.34 4.10 -13.04
CA GLY A 351 1.12 4.73 -13.47
C GLY A 351 1.07 4.90 -14.98
N VAL A 352 -0.05 5.42 -15.46
CA VAL A 352 -0.37 5.49 -16.89
C VAL A 352 -0.99 6.85 -17.22
N VAL A 353 -0.51 7.48 -18.29
CA VAL A 353 -1.09 8.69 -18.86
C VAL A 353 -1.68 8.35 -20.24
N ASP A 354 -3.01 8.28 -20.30
CA ASP A 354 -3.76 7.97 -21.52
C ASP A 354 -4.30 9.23 -22.19
N PHE A 355 -4.21 9.32 -23.51
CA PHE A 355 -4.70 10.44 -24.29
C PHE A 355 -4.93 10.08 -25.75
N ASN A 356 -5.67 10.94 -26.45
CA ASN A 356 -6.02 10.79 -27.85
C ASN A 356 -5.62 12.06 -28.60
N ILE A 357 -4.71 11.93 -29.55
CA ILE A 357 -4.19 13.07 -30.31
C ILE A 357 -5.13 13.33 -31.49
N LYS A 358 -5.61 14.58 -31.57
CA LYS A 358 -6.36 15.12 -32.71
C LYS A 358 -5.57 16.30 -33.26
N THR A 359 -4.99 16.16 -34.46
CA THR A 359 -4.20 17.24 -35.06
C THR A 359 -5.10 18.17 -35.88
N GLY A 360 -4.99 19.48 -35.66
CA GLY A 360 -5.76 20.50 -36.37
C GLY A 360 -4.93 21.70 -36.82
N LYS A 361 -5.43 22.43 -37.83
CA LYS A 361 -4.80 23.66 -38.35
C LYS A 361 -4.96 24.88 -37.42
N SER A 362 -5.96 24.87 -36.55
CA SER A 362 -6.23 25.94 -35.59
C SER A 362 -6.44 25.35 -34.20
N SER A 363 -5.82 25.97 -33.19
CA SER A 363 -6.17 25.74 -31.79
C SER A 363 -7.63 26.15 -31.63
N LYS A 364 -8.56 25.18 -31.67
CA LYS A 364 -9.87 25.34 -31.04
C LYS A 364 -9.59 25.97 -29.68
N LYS A 365 -10.31 27.03 -29.27
CA LYS A 365 -10.17 27.64 -27.93
C LYS A 365 -10.22 26.52 -26.89
N THR A 366 -9.05 26.07 -26.46
CA THR A 366 -8.88 25.05 -25.45
C THR A 366 -8.68 25.80 -24.15
N ASN A 367 -9.41 25.40 -23.12
CA ASN A 367 -9.20 25.93 -21.78
C ASN A 367 -7.85 25.39 -21.29
N LEU A 368 -6.79 26.14 -21.61
CA LEU A 368 -5.44 25.86 -21.15
C LEU A 368 -5.32 26.35 -19.71
N LYS A 369 -4.87 25.46 -18.83
CA LYS A 369 -4.46 25.81 -17.48
C LYS A 369 -2.94 25.72 -17.42
N VAL A 370 -2.32 26.78 -16.94
CA VAL A 370 -0.90 26.76 -16.55
C VAL A 370 -0.87 26.46 -15.06
N ARG A 371 -0.17 25.39 -14.70
CA ARG A 371 0.06 25.03 -13.29
C ARG A 371 1.56 24.92 -13.05
N GLU A 372 1.98 25.43 -11.91
CA GLU A 372 3.32 25.25 -11.40
C GLU A 372 3.33 24.02 -10.50
N PHE A 373 4.26 23.11 -10.77
CA PHE A 373 4.49 21.90 -10.00
C PHE A 373 5.79 22.01 -9.23
#